data_AF-A0A4V1UPQ1-F1
#
_entry.id   AF-A0A4V1UPQ1-F1
#
_cell.length_a   1.000
_cell.length_b   1.000
_cell.length_c   1.000
_cell.angle_alpha   90.00
_cell.angle_beta   90.00
_cell.angle_gamma   90.00
#
_symmetry.space_group_name_H-M   'P 1'
#
loop_
_entity.id
_entity.type
_entity.pdbx_description
1 polymer ?
#
loop_
_entity_poly.entity_id
_entity_poly.type
_entity_poly.pdbx_seq_one_letter_code
_entity_poly.pdbx_strand_id
1 'polypeptide(L)'
;MNITSRLKTSGTGYIQSLDSVRALAAIFVLLLHGSYGYCYSPDGDAVKKSDSYLEVKTASGNLRYRLAPSRLRSGVMNKFHINIPASVSPSDVAIVTGGKVMDRKPISRPTAKSAFTVNGAAPEKQ
;
A
#
# COMPACT_ATOMS: atom_id res chain seq x y z
N MET A 1 0.65 10.27 -21.96
CA MET A 1 0.58 9.61 -20.65
C MET A 1 0.00 8.21 -20.89
N ASN A 2 0.85 7.20 -21.05
CA ASN A 2 0.39 5.82 -21.26
C ASN A 2 0.09 5.20 -19.89
N ILE A 3 -1.19 5.05 -19.61
CA ILE A 3 -1.74 4.29 -18.50
C ILE A 3 -1.82 2.86 -19.04
N THR A 4 -1.12 1.88 -18.47
CA THR A 4 -1.54 0.47 -18.30
C THR A 4 -0.34 -0.38 -17.88
N SER A 5 -0.27 -0.72 -16.59
CA SER A 5 0.25 -2.02 -16.15
C SER A 5 -0.51 -2.44 -14.89
N ARG A 6 -1.64 -3.14 -15.08
CA ARG A 6 -2.41 -3.76 -14.00
C ARG A 6 -1.81 -5.14 -13.71
N LEU A 7 -1.08 -5.29 -12.62
CA LEU A 7 -0.67 -6.60 -12.14
C LEU A 7 -1.77 -7.14 -11.21
N LYS A 8 -2.41 -8.22 -11.67
CA LYS A 8 -3.42 -8.97 -10.90
C LYS A 8 -2.69 -10.06 -10.13
N THR A 9 -2.78 -10.06 -8.81
CA THR A 9 -2.00 -10.98 -7.97
C THR A 9 -2.89 -11.66 -6.94
N SER A 10 -2.76 -12.98 -6.79
CA SER A 10 -3.33 -13.72 -5.68
C SER A 10 -2.62 -13.34 -4.37
N GLY A 11 -3.38 -12.88 -3.38
CA GLY A 11 -2.85 -12.33 -2.13
C GLY A 11 -2.52 -10.84 -2.25
N THR A 12 -3.31 -9.99 -1.61
CA THR A 12 -3.11 -8.54 -1.56
C THR A 12 -3.08 -8.08 -0.10
N GLY A 13 -1.96 -7.51 0.33
CA GLY A 13 -1.89 -6.72 1.56
C GLY A 13 -2.46 -5.33 1.30
N TYR A 14 -3.50 -4.92 2.03
CA TYR A 14 -4.01 -3.56 2.01
C TYR A 14 -3.41 -2.78 3.18
N ILE A 15 -2.95 -1.57 2.90
CA ILE A 15 -2.60 -0.60 3.92
C ILE A 15 -3.62 0.51 3.86
N GLN A 16 -4.38 0.71 4.93
CA GLN A 16 -5.30 1.84 5.07
C GLN A 16 -4.76 2.83 6.10
N SER A 17 -4.65 4.09 5.68
CA SER A 17 -4.41 5.24 6.54
C SER A 17 -5.67 6.10 6.62
N LEU A 18 -5.96 6.62 7.82
CA LEU A 18 -7.17 7.37 8.12
C LEU A 18 -6.78 8.51 9.08
N ASP A 19 -6.60 9.71 8.57
CA ASP A 19 -6.44 10.91 9.41
C ASP A 19 -7.84 11.49 9.69
N SER A 20 -8.42 11.13 10.84
CA SER A 20 -9.65 11.74 11.33
C SER A 20 -9.27 12.87 12.29
N VAL A 21 -9.61 14.08 11.85
CA VAL A 21 -9.51 15.34 12.59
C VAL A 21 -9.87 15.14 14.07
N ARG A 22 -8.86 15.32 14.95
CA ARG A 22 -8.94 15.51 16.42
C ARG A 22 -8.82 14.33 17.42
N ALA A 23 -8.41 13.12 17.07
CA ALA A 23 -7.96 12.17 18.11
C ALA A 23 -6.91 11.17 17.62
N LEU A 24 -5.74 11.18 18.28
CA LEU A 24 -4.65 10.18 18.19
C LEU A 24 -4.08 9.86 16.79
N ALA A 25 -3.03 10.59 16.40
CA ALA A 25 -1.67 10.12 16.10
C ALA A 25 -1.41 8.71 15.49
N ALA A 26 -2.26 8.17 14.62
CA ALA A 26 -1.96 6.92 13.91
C ALA A 26 -2.08 7.11 12.40
N ILE A 27 -0.94 7.15 11.69
CA ILE A 27 -0.94 7.22 10.22
C ILE A 27 -1.35 5.85 9.65
N PHE A 28 -1.02 4.74 10.30
CA PHE A 28 -1.47 3.40 9.88
C PHE A 28 -2.67 2.90 10.67
N VAL A 29 -3.85 2.88 10.06
CA VAL A 29 -5.09 2.49 10.74
C VAL A 29 -5.35 0.99 10.62
N LEU A 30 -5.15 0.38 9.44
CA LEU A 30 -5.33 -1.08 9.28
C LEU A 30 -4.38 -1.69 8.25
N LEU A 31 -3.93 -2.91 8.55
CA LEU A 31 -3.29 -3.83 7.63
C LEU A 31 -4.26 -4.98 7.38
N LEU A 32 -4.66 -5.21 6.12
CA LEU A 32 -5.61 -6.27 5.76
C LEU A 32 -4.97 -7.23 4.75
N HIS A 33 -5.30 -8.51 4.84
CA HIS A 33 -4.92 -9.51 3.85
C HIS A 33 -6.15 -9.96 3.06
N GLY A 34 -6.20 -9.64 1.76
CA GLY A 34 -7.21 -10.14 0.84
C GLY A 34 -6.69 -11.26 -0.05
N SER A 35 -7.61 -12.12 -0.52
CA SER A 35 -7.29 -13.23 -1.42
C SER A 35 -7.07 -12.80 -2.86
N TYR A 36 -7.71 -11.70 -3.27
CA TYR A 36 -7.68 -11.21 -4.64
C TYR A 36 -7.77 -9.68 -4.67
N GLY A 37 -7.02 -9.06 -5.57
CA GLY A 37 -7.00 -7.61 -5.73
C GLY A 37 -6.10 -7.17 -6.87
N TYR A 38 -6.12 -5.87 -7.14
CA TYR A 38 -5.21 -5.21 -8.06
C TYR A 38 -4.16 -4.46 -7.27
N CYS A 39 -2.90 -4.58 -7.69
CA CYS A 39 -1.79 -3.81 -7.15
C CYS A 39 -1.34 -2.77 -8.18
N TYR A 40 -0.80 -1.66 -7.68
CA TYR A 40 -0.16 -0.66 -8.52
C TYR A 40 1.35 -0.91 -8.55
N SER A 41 2.00 -0.56 -9.65
CA SER A 41 3.45 -0.56 -9.73
C SER A 41 4.03 0.50 -8.78
N PRO A 42 5.18 0.23 -8.15
CA PRO A 42 5.87 1.25 -7.37
C PRO A 42 6.34 2.40 -8.27
N ASP A 43 6.37 3.61 -7.73
CA ASP A 43 6.94 4.79 -8.41
C ASP A 43 8.48 4.73 -8.48
N GLY A 44 9.11 3.93 -7.59
CA GLY A 44 10.55 3.66 -7.62
C GLY A 44 11.41 4.91 -7.50
N ASP A 45 12.36 5.09 -8.42
CA ASP A 45 13.30 6.21 -8.45
C ASP A 45 12.68 7.54 -8.89
N ALA A 46 11.43 7.53 -9.37
CA ALA A 46 10.70 8.75 -9.67
C ALA A 46 10.29 9.52 -8.39
N VAL A 47 10.37 8.87 -7.21
CA VAL A 47 10.09 9.48 -5.91
C VAL A 47 11.26 10.36 -5.47
N LYS A 48 11.02 11.66 -5.31
CA LYS A 48 12.04 12.61 -4.85
C LYS A 48 12.11 12.63 -3.33
N LYS A 49 13.25 13.04 -2.77
CA LYS A 49 13.43 13.18 -1.31
C LYS A 49 12.46 14.18 -0.67
N SER A 50 12.03 15.19 -1.41
CA SER A 50 11.03 16.18 -0.99
C SER A 50 9.61 15.64 -0.96
N ASP A 51 9.34 14.51 -1.63
CA ASP A 51 8.01 13.94 -1.71
C ASP A 51 7.63 13.25 -0.40
N SER A 52 6.32 13.10 -0.22
CA SER A 52 5.75 12.18 0.75
C SER A 52 5.50 10.84 0.06
N TYR A 53 5.89 9.74 0.69
CA TYR A 53 5.72 8.42 0.12
C TYR A 53 5.54 7.35 1.19
N LEU A 54 4.89 6.26 0.79
CA LEU A 54 4.91 5.00 1.52
C LEU A 54 6.14 4.19 1.05
N GLU A 55 6.98 3.80 2.00
CA GLU A 55 8.05 2.84 1.79
C GLU A 55 7.62 1.47 2.32
N VAL A 56 7.80 0.44 1.50
CA VAL A 56 7.50 -0.96 1.82
C VAL A 56 8.80 -1.74 1.77
N LYS A 57 9.19 -2.35 2.87
CA LYS A 57 10.34 -3.26 2.90
C LYS A 57 9.90 -4.65 2.45
N THR A 58 10.62 -5.21 1.49
CA THR A 58 10.39 -6.53 0.93
C THR A 58 11.69 -7.34 0.94
N ALA A 59 11.61 -8.65 0.65
CA ALA A 59 12.79 -9.50 0.54
C ALA A 59 13.73 -9.07 -0.61
N SER A 60 13.18 -8.46 -1.66
CA SER A 60 13.92 -8.06 -2.86
C SER A 60 14.35 -6.59 -2.87
N GLY A 61 14.08 -5.86 -1.79
CA GLY A 61 14.41 -4.43 -1.65
C GLY A 61 13.20 -3.58 -1.25
N ASN A 62 13.35 -2.26 -1.35
CA ASN A 62 12.29 -1.33 -0.95
C ASN A 62 11.41 -0.96 -2.15
N LEU A 63 10.10 -1.01 -1.96
CA LEU A 63 9.12 -0.44 -2.89
C LEU A 63 8.69 0.93 -2.37
N ARG A 64 8.58 1.91 -3.27
CA ARG A 64 8.16 3.28 -2.94
C ARG A 64 6.91 3.64 -3.71
N TYR A 65 5.91 4.18 -3.02
CA TYR A 65 4.66 4.64 -3.57
C TYR A 65 4.45 6.10 -3.18
N ARG A 66 4.45 7.00 -4.16
CA ARG A 66 4.33 8.43 -3.93
C ARG A 66 2.92 8.76 -3.44
N LEU A 67 2.86 9.52 -2.34
CA LEU A 67 1.63 10.03 -1.77
C LEU A 67 1.43 11.47 -2.27
N ALA A 68 0.19 11.83 -2.61
CA ALA A 68 -0.09 13.21 -2.99
C ALA A 68 0.19 14.16 -1.80
N PRO A 69 0.91 15.27 -1.98
CA PRO A 69 1.36 16.14 -0.88
C PRO A 69 0.22 16.83 -0.13
N SER A 70 -0.97 16.95 -0.74
CA SER A 70 -2.18 17.41 -0.03
C SER A 70 -2.64 16.43 1.05
N ARG A 71 -2.22 15.15 0.98
CA ARG A 71 -2.65 14.08 1.88
C ARG A 71 -1.97 14.05 3.25
N LEU A 72 -1.22 15.08 3.62
CA LEU A 72 -0.63 15.20 4.97
C LEU A 72 -0.89 16.56 5.63
N ARG A 73 -1.75 17.39 5.03
CA ARG A 73 -2.15 18.68 5.62
C ARG A 73 -3.22 18.45 6.68
N SER A 74 -3.15 19.18 7.79
CA SER A 74 -4.22 19.20 8.80
C SER A 74 -5.49 19.82 8.22
N GLY A 75 -6.65 19.27 8.58
CA GLY A 75 -7.95 19.77 8.11
C GLY A 75 -8.43 19.25 6.75
N VAL A 76 -7.66 18.38 6.09
CA VAL A 76 -8.11 17.61 4.91
C VAL A 76 -8.19 16.13 5.28
N MET A 77 -9.30 15.48 4.92
CA MET A 77 -9.52 14.06 5.20
C MET A 77 -8.60 13.20 4.33
N ASN A 78 -7.47 12.81 4.89
CA ASN A 78 -6.43 12.12 4.14
C ASN A 78 -6.54 10.63 4.37
N LYS A 79 -7.33 9.97 3.53
CA LYS A 79 -7.38 8.51 3.47
C LYS A 79 -6.61 8.04 2.25
N PHE A 80 -5.70 7.09 2.41
CA PHE A 80 -5.14 6.35 1.28
C PHE A 80 -5.26 4.85 1.53
N HIS A 81 -5.48 4.09 0.46
CA HIS A 81 -5.30 2.65 0.45
C HIS A 81 -4.26 2.29 -0.59
N ILE A 82 -3.26 1.50 -0.21
CA ILE A 82 -2.29 0.95 -1.14
C ILE A 82 -2.34 -0.57 -1.02
N ASN A 83 -2.47 -1.21 -2.18
CA ASN A 83 -2.50 -2.65 -2.34
C ASN A 83 -1.10 -3.13 -2.72
N ILE A 84 -0.51 -3.98 -1.88
CA ILE A 84 0.80 -4.56 -2.07
C ILE A 84 0.61 -6.05 -2.35
N PRO A 85 1.25 -6.61 -3.39
CA PRO A 85 1.12 -8.02 -3.68
C PRO A 85 1.78 -8.86 -2.56
N ALA A 86 1.11 -9.89 -2.07
CA ALA A 86 1.68 -10.77 -1.04
C ALA A 86 2.92 -11.52 -1.55
N SER A 87 3.04 -11.71 -2.86
CA SER A 87 4.18 -12.38 -3.51
C SER A 87 5.52 -11.68 -3.27
N VAL A 88 5.53 -10.36 -3.00
CA VAL A 88 6.77 -9.66 -2.66
C VAL A 88 7.20 -9.86 -1.21
N SER A 89 6.43 -10.60 -0.40
CA SER A 89 6.73 -10.87 1.01
C SER A 89 7.07 -9.61 1.82
N PRO A 90 6.14 -8.64 1.93
CA PRO A 90 6.40 -7.40 2.65
C PRO A 90 6.58 -7.66 4.15
N SER A 91 7.54 -7.00 4.78
CA SER A 91 7.85 -7.16 6.22
C SER A 91 7.52 -5.92 7.05
N ASP A 92 7.67 -4.73 6.46
CA ASP A 92 7.52 -3.46 7.16
C ASP A 92 7.02 -2.39 6.19
N VAL A 93 6.29 -1.42 6.75
CA VAL A 93 5.87 -0.22 6.04
C VAL A 93 6.22 1.03 6.84
N ALA A 94 6.59 2.09 6.14
CA ALA A 94 6.88 3.38 6.73
C ALA A 94 6.31 4.51 5.87
N ILE A 95 5.84 5.58 6.52
CA ILE A 95 5.50 6.82 5.84
C ILE A 95 6.67 7.76 5.99
N VAL A 96 7.19 8.21 4.85
CA VAL A 96 8.33 9.12 4.78
C VAL A 96 7.88 10.44 4.18
N THR A 97 8.33 11.55 4.73
CA THR A 97 8.06 12.90 4.22
C THR A 97 9.27 13.78 4.41
N GLY A 98 9.74 14.43 3.33
CA GLY A 98 10.96 15.23 3.37
C GLY A 98 12.19 14.43 3.82
N GLY A 99 12.21 13.13 3.53
CA GLY A 99 13.26 12.20 3.98
C GLY A 99 13.19 11.78 5.46
N LYS A 100 12.18 12.22 6.22
CA LYS A 100 11.96 11.81 7.62
C LYS A 100 10.89 10.75 7.72
N VAL A 101 11.15 9.69 8.49
CA VAL A 101 10.13 8.68 8.84
C VAL A 101 9.15 9.29 9.84
N MET A 102 7.87 9.31 9.47
CA MET A 102 6.78 9.86 10.26
C MET A 102 6.11 8.79 11.12
N ASP A 103 5.91 7.60 10.55
CA ASP A 103 5.32 6.46 11.23
C ASP A 103 5.83 5.17 10.56
N ARG A 104 5.83 4.06 11.30
CA ARG A 104 6.27 2.75 10.83
C ARG A 104 5.44 1.65 11.48
N LYS A 105 5.08 0.63 10.69
CA LYS A 105 4.35 -0.54 11.17
C LYS A 105 4.91 -1.82 10.56
N PRO A 106 5.17 -2.88 11.37
CA PRO A 106 5.51 -4.18 10.84
C PRO A 106 4.27 -4.82 10.17
N ILE A 107 4.50 -5.62 9.13
CA ILE A 107 3.46 -6.42 8.48
C ILE A 107 3.62 -7.87 8.91
N SER A 108 2.60 -8.41 9.59
CA SER A 108 2.52 -9.83 9.87
C SER A 108 2.13 -10.59 8.61
N ARG A 109 2.62 -11.82 8.45
CA ARG A 109 2.18 -12.69 7.36
C ARG A 109 0.71 -13.06 7.53
N PRO A 110 -0.04 -13.31 6.44
CA PRO A 110 -1.37 -13.87 6.55
C PRO A 110 -1.32 -15.23 7.26
N THR A 111 -2.17 -15.40 8.29
CA THR A 111 -2.24 -16.62 9.10
C THR A 111 -3.10 -17.71 8.48
N ALA A 112 -4.04 -17.35 7.60
CA ALA A 112 -4.95 -18.27 6.93
C ALA A 112 -4.62 -18.40 5.44
N LYS A 113 -4.85 -19.59 4.89
CA LYS A 113 -4.80 -19.80 3.43
C LYS A 113 -5.92 -18.98 2.78
N SER A 114 -5.54 -18.01 1.98
CA SER A 114 -6.49 -17.12 1.32
C SER A 114 -7.08 -17.79 0.07
N ALA A 115 -8.41 -17.77 -0.05
CA ALA A 115 -9.13 -18.30 -1.21
C ALA A 115 -10.12 -17.25 -1.73
N PHE A 116 -10.41 -17.30 -3.03
CA PHE A 116 -11.48 -16.53 -3.66
C PHE A 116 -12.33 -17.46 -4.51
N THR A 117 -13.61 -17.12 -4.66
CA THR A 117 -14.55 -17.84 -5.52
C THR A 117 -14.99 -16.92 -6.66
N VAL A 118 -15.26 -17.51 -7.82
CA VAL A 118 -15.84 -16.81 -8.98
C VAL A 118 -17.16 -17.49 -9.29
N ASN A 119 -18.23 -16.71 -9.30
CA ASN A 119 -19.54 -17.17 -9.71
C ASN A 119 -19.82 -16.69 -11.14
N GLY A 120 -20.30 -17.60 -12.00
CA GLY A 120 -20.56 -17.30 -13.41
C GLY A 120 -19.36 -17.55 -14.32
N ALA A 121 -19.12 -16.63 -15.26
CA ALA A 121 -18.06 -16.80 -16.25
C ALA A 121 -16.66 -16.78 -15.62
N ALA A 122 -15.80 -17.69 -16.07
CA ALA A 122 -14.42 -17.75 -15.64
C ALA A 122 -13.69 -16.43 -15.98
N PRO A 123 -12.78 -15.96 -15.11
CA PRO A 123 -11.95 -14.82 -15.45
C PRO A 123 -11.07 -15.20 -16.64
N GLU A 124 -10.81 -14.22 -17.52
CA GLU A 124 -9.91 -14.38 -18.66
C GLU A 124 -8.55 -14.94 -18.20
N LYS A 125 -8.01 -15.92 -18.94
CA LYS A 125 -6.70 -16.51 -18.64
C LYS A 125 -5.62 -15.45 -18.76
N GLN A 126 -4.70 -15.45 -17.80
CA GLN A 126 -3.58 -14.52 -17.71
C GLN A 126 -2.29 -15.19 -18.16
#